data_AF-A0A357NF85-F1
#
_entry.id   AF-A0A357NF85-F1
#
_cell.length_a   1.000
_cell.length_b   1.000
_cell.length_c   1.000
_cell.angle_alpha   90.00
_cell.angle_beta   90.00
_cell.angle_gamma   90.00
#
_symmetry.space_group_name_H-M   'P 1'
#
loop_
_entity.id
_entity.type
_entity.pdbx_description
1 polymer ?
#
loop_
_entity_poly.entity_id
_entity_poly.type
_entity_poly.pdbx_seq_one_letter_code
_entity_poly.pdbx_strand_id
1 'polypeptide(L)'
;MPLRPLEIKKYSILPGFGLTMGFTLMYMGFLVVLPLSTVFIQTAGIDWTQFWNIVAAPRLVASYKLSFGAAFIAALINTIFGLLVAWVLVRYSFR
;
A
#
# COMPACT_ATOMS: atom_id res chain seq x y z
N MET A 1 -25.41 2.79 -44.58
CA MET A 1 -25.15 2.95 -43.14
C MET A 1 -24.67 1.60 -42.61
N PRO A 2 -23.35 1.37 -42.45
CA PRO A 2 -22.86 0.07 -41.98
C PRO A 2 -23.01 -0.01 -40.45
N LEU A 3 -23.63 -1.09 -39.97
CA LEU A 3 -23.84 -1.38 -38.56
C LEU A 3 -22.49 -1.77 -37.93
N ARG A 4 -22.09 -1.07 -36.87
CA ARG A 4 -20.92 -1.42 -36.06
C ARG A 4 -21.14 -2.81 -35.43
N PRO A 5 -20.22 -3.77 -35.61
CA PRO A 5 -20.29 -5.01 -34.85
C PRO A 5 -20.08 -4.70 -33.36
N LEU A 6 -20.96 -5.26 -32.52
CA LEU A 6 -20.83 -5.23 -31.07
C LEU A 6 -19.59 -6.06 -30.69
N GLU A 7 -18.52 -5.40 -30.22
CA GLU A 7 -17.35 -6.10 -29.70
C GLU A 7 -17.72 -6.91 -28.46
N ILE A 8 -17.77 -8.24 -28.61
CA ILE A 8 -17.98 -9.17 -27.51
C ILE A 8 -16.69 -9.27 -26.69
N LYS A 9 -16.84 -9.03 -25.38
CA LYS A 9 -15.80 -9.04 -24.34
C LYS A 9 -14.81 -10.21 -24.53
N LYS A 10 -13.51 -9.89 -24.63
CA LYS A 10 -12.41 -10.85 -24.78
C LYS A 10 -12.50 -11.94 -23.69
N TYR A 11 -12.75 -13.18 -24.12
CA TYR A 11 -12.61 -14.36 -23.28
C TYR A 11 -11.14 -14.49 -22.85
N SER A 12 -10.91 -14.61 -21.54
CA SER A 12 -9.58 -14.93 -21.02
C SER A 12 -9.12 -16.25 -21.65
N ILE A 13 -7.96 -16.20 -22.32
CA ILE A 13 -7.30 -17.32 -23.02
C ILE A 13 -6.93 -18.50 -22.09
N LEU A 14 -7.12 -18.35 -20.78
CA LEU A 14 -6.93 -19.38 -19.77
C LEU A 14 -8.29 -19.75 -19.14
N PRO A 15 -8.87 -20.93 -19.46
CA PRO A 15 -10.04 -21.41 -18.74
C PRO A 15 -9.70 -21.52 -17.25
N GLY A 16 -10.51 -20.87 -16.39
CA GLY A 16 -10.28 -20.84 -14.95
C GLY A 16 -9.42 -19.67 -14.42
N PHE A 17 -8.94 -18.75 -15.28
CA PHE A 17 -8.11 -17.61 -14.85
C PHE A 17 -8.70 -16.82 -13.68
N GLY A 18 -10.00 -16.50 -13.72
CA GLY A 18 -10.64 -15.76 -12.62
C GLY A 18 -10.69 -16.54 -11.31
N LEU A 19 -10.84 -17.87 -11.37
CA LEU A 19 -10.87 -18.73 -10.20
C LEU A 19 -9.47 -18.83 -9.60
N THR A 20 -8.45 -19.13 -10.41
CA THR A 20 -7.05 -19.19 -9.98
C THR A 20 -6.58 -17.86 -9.43
N MET A 21 -6.88 -16.74 -10.11
CA MET A 21 -6.55 -15.40 -9.64
C MET A 21 -7.22 -15.08 -8.30
N GLY A 22 -8.50 -15.45 -8.13
CA GLY A 22 -9.22 -15.29 -6.86
C GLY A 22 -8.59 -16.09 -5.73
N PHE A 23 -8.22 -17.35 -5.98
CA PHE A 23 -7.51 -18.19 -5.01
C PHE A 23 -6.13 -17.62 -4.66
N THR A 24 -5.36 -17.15 -5.64
CA THR A 24 -4.05 -16.53 -5.40
C THR A 24 -4.18 -15.28 -4.54
N LEU A 25 -5.12 -14.38 -4.86
CA LEU A 25 -5.37 -13.16 -4.08
C LEU A 25 -5.87 -13.49 -2.67
N MET A 26 -6.78 -14.45 -2.52
CA MET A 26 -7.28 -14.90 -1.22
C MET A 26 -6.16 -15.50 -0.37
N TYR A 27 -5.29 -16.32 -0.96
CA TYR A 27 -4.14 -16.92 -0.28
C TYR A 27 -3.14 -15.85 0.19
N MET A 28 -2.73 -14.93 -0.69
CA MET A 28 -1.83 -13.82 -0.33
C MET A 28 -2.49 -12.88 0.69
N GLY A 29 -3.79 -12.64 0.55
CA GLY A 29 -4.58 -11.87 1.49
C GLY A 29 -4.55 -12.49 2.88
N PHE A 30 -4.83 -13.80 3.02
CA PHE A 30 -4.74 -14.47 4.31
C PHE A 30 -3.34 -14.48 4.89
N LEU A 31 -2.30 -14.63 4.07
CA LEU A 31 -0.91 -14.56 4.51
C LEU A 31 -0.61 -13.24 5.25
N VAL A 32 -1.20 -12.12 4.79
CA VAL A 32 -1.02 -10.79 5.39
C VAL A 32 -2.04 -10.52 6.51
N VAL A 33 -3.31 -10.86 6.30
CA VAL A 33 -4.40 -10.53 7.23
C VAL A 33 -4.30 -11.33 8.52
N LEU A 34 -3.92 -12.60 8.47
CA LEU A 34 -3.79 -13.44 9.66
C LEU A 34 -2.80 -12.85 10.69
N PRO A 35 -1.54 -12.51 10.35
CA PRO A 35 -0.61 -11.91 11.32
C PRO A 35 -1.01 -10.50 11.75
N LEU A 36 -1.61 -9.69 10.88
CA LEU A 36 -2.12 -8.38 11.31
C LEU A 36 -3.27 -8.52 12.31
N SER A 37 -4.13 -9.52 12.12
CA SER A 37 -5.24 -9.81 13.04
C SER A 37 -4.73 -10.25 14.41
N THR A 38 -3.65 -11.04 14.49
CA THR A 38 -3.10 -11.48 15.78
C THR A 38 -2.56 -10.32 16.60
N VAL A 39 -1.95 -9.31 15.97
CA VAL A 39 -1.52 -8.08 16.66
C VAL A 39 -2.73 -7.35 17.26
N PHE A 40 -3.82 -7.26 16.49
CA PHE A 40 -5.05 -6.60 16.94
C PHE A 40 -5.71 -7.34 18.12
N ILE A 41 -5.84 -8.67 18.02
CA ILE A 41 -6.42 -9.52 19.07
C ILE A 41 -5.60 -9.42 20.36
N GLN A 42 -4.27 -9.47 20.27
CA GLN A 42 -3.40 -9.36 21.45
C GLN A 42 -3.49 -7.98 22.10
N THR A 43 -3.57 -6.92 21.31
CA THR A 43 -3.70 -5.55 21.82
C THR A 43 -5.07 -5.30 22.45
N ALA A 44 -6.13 -5.94 21.93
CA ALA A 44 -7.48 -5.83 22.47
C ALA A 44 -7.65 -6.45 23.87
N GLY A 45 -6.76 -7.36 24.28
CA GLY A 45 -6.74 -7.92 25.63
C GLY A 45 -6.06 -7.04 26.69
N ILE A 46 -5.51 -5.88 26.31
CA ILE A 46 -4.78 -4.98 27.21
C ILE A 46 -5.75 -3.95 27.79
N ASP A 47 -5.64 -3.69 29.10
CA ASP A 47 -6.41 -2.62 29.75
C ASP A 47 -6.13 -1.26 29.11
N TRP A 48 -7.17 -0.43 28.96
CA TRP A 48 -7.09 0.88 28.30
C TRP A 48 -5.97 1.78 28.86
N THR A 49 -5.78 1.79 30.17
CA THR A 49 -4.71 2.53 30.85
C THR A 49 -3.32 2.02 30.48
N GLN A 50 -3.16 0.69 30.41
CA GLN A 50 -1.89 0.06 30.05
C GLN A 50 -1.56 0.30 28.57
N PHE A 51 -2.56 0.29 27.69
CA PHE A 51 -2.41 0.68 26.29
C PHE A 51 -1.81 2.09 26.15
N TRP A 52 -2.40 3.09 26.82
CA TRP A 52 -1.88 4.46 26.79
C TRP A 52 -0.46 4.58 27.36
N ASN A 53 -0.15 3.85 28.44
CA ASN A 53 1.20 3.84 29.00
C ASN A 53 2.24 3.27 28.03
N ILE A 54 1.86 2.25 27.25
CA ILE A 54 2.73 1.68 26.22
C ILE A 54 2.90 2.68 25.08
N VAL A 55 1.80 3.16 24.47
CA VAL A 55 1.88 4.06 23.30
C VAL A 55 2.58 5.38 23.62
N ALA A 56 2.35 5.93 24.81
CA ALA A 56 3.00 7.17 25.27
C ALA A 56 4.38 6.94 25.90
N ALA A 57 4.89 5.71 25.90
CA ALA A 57 6.22 5.43 26.45
C ALA A 57 7.27 6.31 25.75
N PRO A 58 8.21 6.92 26.50
CA PRO A 58 9.16 7.90 25.95
C PRO A 58 9.97 7.35 24.77
N ARG A 59 10.27 6.04 24.80
CA ARG A 59 10.93 5.33 23.70
C ARG A 59 10.08 5.26 22.43
N LEU A 60 8.79 4.95 22.56
CA LEU A 60 7.89 4.84 21.41
C LEU A 60 7.59 6.22 20.82
N VAL A 61 7.38 7.24 21.66
CA VAL A 61 7.24 8.63 21.21
C VAL A 61 8.50 9.12 20.49
N ALA A 62 9.69 8.81 21.00
CA ALA A 62 10.94 9.14 20.31
C ALA A 62 11.05 8.43 18.95
N SER A 63 10.66 7.15 18.88
CA SER A 63 10.61 6.41 17.62
C SER A 63 9.63 7.02 16.63
N TYR A 64 8.43 7.41 17.06
CA TYR A 64 7.45 8.08 16.20
C TYR A 64 8.00 9.40 15.67
N LYS A 65 8.59 10.24 16.54
CA LYS A 65 9.22 11.50 16.12
C LYS A 65 10.32 11.28 15.08
N LEU A 66 11.17 10.26 15.27
CA LEU A 66 12.22 9.93 14.32
C LEU A 66 11.65 9.46 12.99
N SER A 67 10.73 8.49 12.98
CA SER A 67 10.15 7.94 11.76
C SER A 67 9.38 8.99 10.97
N PHE A 68 8.49 9.76 11.62
CA PHE A 68 7.72 10.81 10.96
C PHE A 68 8.61 11.97 10.53
N GLY A 69 9.57 12.41 11.37
CA GLY A 69 10.50 13.48 11.01
C GLY A 69 11.40 13.10 9.83
N ALA A 70 11.96 11.89 9.85
CA ALA A 70 12.78 11.38 8.76
C ALA A 70 11.97 11.23 7.46
N ALA A 71 10.76 10.66 7.53
CA ALA A 71 9.88 10.52 6.37
C ALA A 71 9.47 11.88 5.80
N PHE A 72 9.22 12.88 6.66
CA PHE A 72 8.88 14.23 6.23
C PHE A 72 10.04 14.92 5.50
N ILE A 73 11.25 14.86 6.06
CA ILE A 73 12.45 15.39 5.41
C ILE A 73 12.70 14.66 4.09
N ALA A 74 12.60 13.33 4.07
CA ALA A 74 12.73 12.53 2.86
C ALA A 74 11.68 12.91 1.81
N ALA A 75 10.43 13.15 2.20
CA ALA A 75 9.36 13.58 1.30
C ALA A 75 9.63 14.98 0.72
N LEU A 76 10.14 15.93 1.52
CA LEU A 76 10.52 17.25 1.03
C LEU A 76 11.65 17.17 0.00
N ILE A 77 12.71 16.41 0.30
CA ILE A 77 13.81 16.16 -0.62
C ILE A 77 13.27 15.51 -1.91
N ASN A 78 12.49 14.44 -1.77
CA ASN A 78 11.88 13.74 -2.90
C ASN A 78 10.94 14.65 -3.71
N THR A 79 10.27 15.62 -3.08
CA THR A 79 9.44 16.58 -3.80
C THR A 79 10.29 17.49 -4.68
N ILE A 80 11.40 18.02 -4.17
CA ILE A 80 12.30 18.89 -4.95
C ILE A 80 12.92 18.12 -6.11
N PHE A 81 13.60 17.01 -5.82
CA PHE A 81 14.29 16.22 -6.84
C PHE A 81 13.31 15.50 -7.76
N GLY A 82 12.24 14.93 -7.22
CA GLY A 82 11.19 14.28 -7.99
C GLY A 82 10.48 15.25 -8.93
N LEU A 83 10.22 16.49 -8.51
CA LEU A 83 9.67 17.52 -9.39
C LEU A 83 10.64 17.87 -10.52
N LEU A 84 11.93 18.06 -10.20
CA LEU A 84 12.95 18.33 -11.23
C LEU A 84 13.04 17.20 -12.26
N VAL A 85 13.10 15.95 -11.80
CA VAL A 85 13.16 14.77 -12.66
C VAL A 85 11.88 14.65 -13.50
N ALA A 86 10.70 14.76 -12.88
CA ALA A 86 9.42 14.71 -13.59
C ALA A 86 9.31 15.83 -14.63
N TRP A 87 9.77 17.04 -14.30
CA TRP A 87 9.78 18.18 -15.21
C TRP A 87 10.70 17.94 -16.41
N VAL A 88 11.90 17.41 -16.18
CA VAL A 88 12.84 17.07 -17.26
C VAL A 88 12.27 15.97 -18.16
N LEU A 89 11.69 14.91 -17.59
CA LEU A 89 11.10 13.79 -18.34
C LEU A 89 9.90 14.23 -19.21
N VAL A 90 9.10 15.20 -18.74
CA VAL A 90 7.97 15.73 -19.52
C VAL A 90 8.42 16.74 -20.58
N ARG A 91 9.45 17.54 -20.29
CA ARG A 91 9.87 18.64 -21.17
C ARG A 91 10.88 18.24 -22.23
N TYR A 92 11.72 17.24 -21.97
CA TYR A 92 12.74 16.77 -22.91
C TYR A 92 12.32 15.43 -23.52
N SER A 93 12.20 15.39 -24.85
CA SER A 93 12.13 14.12 -25.58
C SER A 93 13.52 13.52 -25.64
N PHE A 94 13.82 12.61 -24.72
CA PHE A 94 14.98 11.73 -24.83
C PHE A 94 14.71 10.74 -25.98
N ARG A 95 15.55 10.76 -27.02
CA ARG A 95 15.60 9.73 -28.07
C ARG A 95 16.71 8.74 -27.77
#